data_AF-A0A957KPT1-F1
#
_entry.id   AF-A0A957KPT1-F1
#
_cell.length_a   1.000
_cell.length_b   1.000
_cell.length_c   1.000
_cell.angle_alpha   90.00
_cell.angle_beta   90.00
_cell.angle_gamma   90.00
#
_symmetry.space_group_name_H-M   'P 1'
#
loop_
_entity.id
_entity.type
_entity.pdbx_description
1 polymer ?
#
loop_
_entity_poly.entity_id
_entity_poly.type
_entity_poly.pdbx_seq_one_letter_code
_entity_poly.pdbx_strand_id
1 'polypeptide(L)'
;MTRFLTTKNTRKHLWQVAALMTIVALLAACAMPAMPGTAPAAEAPAAATEPVAAEAPASSGAASALDPNERDGMYTSAPDMTIDPSKFYYATIATELGDIKVQLYADRAPMTVNNFVFLAREGFYDNTTFHRVLQDFMAQAGDPTGTGMGGPGYNFADEFWPGATFDRRGLLAMANAGPGTNGSQFFITFAPTPWLDGGHTIFGEVIEGDDVLSQITLRDPQGGATEPGDLIKSITIEESDSSTLPTPTALPPTPTPFPPTSLVGERPLAELSGAEKANYFNAPPEMVIDTAKSYTATISTSQGDMVATLYDDDAPVAVNNFVVLANLGFFDNTPVNDVNPEQLVVIGAPDNDPGRDVGYTFNPEVGLPETPDVGSITYRSLQQDPAGGVIASGSQLFLALVAPPPDVVDAYSFFGKIVDGVEVLSTLTVSDTIESITIIEE
;
A
#
# COMPACT_ATOMS: atom_id res chain seq x y z
N MET A 1 -39.41 -42.89 23.48
CA MET A 1 -39.84 -43.98 22.56
C MET A 1 -38.90 -44.00 21.37
N THR A 2 -38.10 -45.05 21.34
CA THR A 2 -37.34 -45.68 20.25
C THR A 2 -37.84 -45.40 18.83
N ARG A 3 -36.92 -45.10 17.88
CA ARG A 3 -36.53 -45.95 16.70
C ARG A 3 -35.92 -45.13 15.56
N PHE A 4 -34.65 -45.41 15.22
CA PHE A 4 -34.17 -46.20 14.06
C PHE A 4 -34.20 -45.41 12.73
N LEU A 5 -33.04 -45.12 12.12
CA LEU A 5 -32.36 -45.93 11.08
C LEU A 5 -33.26 -46.00 9.81
N THR A 6 -32.80 -45.82 8.57
CA THR A 6 -31.65 -46.47 7.92
C THR A 6 -31.57 -46.00 6.45
N THR A 7 -30.35 -45.67 6.00
CA THR A 7 -29.65 -46.14 4.77
C THR A 7 -30.25 -46.12 3.36
N LYS A 8 -29.34 -45.70 2.43
CA LYS A 8 -28.93 -46.36 1.15
C LYS A 8 -29.99 -46.33 0.02
N ASN A 9 -29.69 -46.36 -1.28
CA ASN A 9 -28.54 -46.86 -2.01
C ASN A 9 -28.65 -46.50 -3.50
N THR A 10 -27.50 -46.50 -4.21
CA THR A 10 -27.27 -46.98 -5.60
C THR A 10 -27.99 -46.32 -6.80
N ARG A 11 -27.29 -45.70 -7.77
CA ARG A 11 -26.36 -46.21 -8.82
C ARG A 11 -27.06 -46.57 -10.16
N LYS A 12 -26.46 -46.03 -11.24
CA LYS A 12 -26.40 -46.47 -12.66
C LYS A 12 -27.59 -46.12 -13.57
N HIS A 13 -27.34 -45.55 -14.77
CA HIS A 13 -26.98 -46.26 -16.00
C HIS A 13 -26.67 -45.33 -17.19
N LEU A 14 -25.65 -45.72 -17.97
CA LEU A 14 -25.27 -45.30 -19.32
C LEU A 14 -26.37 -45.49 -20.37
N TRP A 15 -26.40 -44.64 -21.42
CA TRP A 15 -26.84 -44.99 -22.78
C TRP A 15 -25.93 -44.33 -23.86
N GLN A 16 -25.81 -45.02 -25.00
CA GLN A 16 -24.85 -44.91 -26.10
C GLN A 16 -25.50 -44.30 -27.39
N VAL A 17 -24.79 -43.46 -28.18
CA VAL A 17 -24.20 -43.68 -29.55
C VAL A 17 -24.99 -43.13 -30.78
N ALA A 18 -24.19 -42.61 -31.76
CA ALA A 18 -24.36 -42.44 -33.24
C ALA A 18 -24.43 -40.96 -33.72
N ALA A 19 -23.51 -40.35 -34.49
CA ALA A 19 -22.76 -40.64 -35.75
C ALA A 19 -23.46 -40.16 -37.04
N LEU A 20 -22.87 -39.18 -37.77
CA LEU A 20 -22.78 -39.16 -39.26
C LEU A 20 -21.81 -38.07 -39.82
N MET A 21 -20.96 -38.47 -40.78
CA MET A 21 -20.07 -37.67 -41.66
C MET A 21 -20.89 -36.85 -42.71
N THR A 22 -20.41 -35.90 -43.54
CA THR A 22 -19.35 -36.00 -44.57
C THR A 22 -19.19 -34.67 -45.39
N ILE A 23 -17.94 -34.17 -45.57
CA ILE A 23 -17.20 -33.68 -46.78
C ILE A 23 -17.81 -32.55 -47.68
N VAL A 24 -17.09 -31.49 -48.09
CA VAL A 24 -16.24 -31.33 -49.32
C VAL A 24 -15.28 -30.12 -49.22
N ALA A 25 -14.07 -30.28 -49.77
CA ALA A 25 -12.95 -29.34 -49.89
C ALA A 25 -12.83 -28.72 -51.31
N LEU A 26 -12.10 -27.58 -51.48
CA LEU A 26 -10.86 -27.46 -52.31
C LEU A 26 -10.32 -26.01 -52.51
N LEU A 27 -9.02 -25.85 -52.19
CA LEU A 27 -7.89 -25.25 -52.96
C LEU A 27 -7.97 -23.88 -53.67
N ALA A 28 -6.99 -23.00 -53.40
CA ALA A 28 -5.87 -22.68 -54.33
C ALA A 28 -4.88 -21.64 -53.75
N ALA A 29 -3.59 -21.87 -53.99
CA ALA A 29 -2.46 -20.96 -53.71
C ALA A 29 -1.98 -20.29 -55.01
N CYS A 30 -1.41 -19.09 -54.93
CA CYS A 30 -0.44 -18.58 -55.92
C CYS A 30 0.41 -17.43 -55.34
N ALA A 31 1.69 -17.43 -55.73
CA ALA A 31 2.76 -16.53 -55.31
C ALA A 31 2.92 -15.29 -56.22
N MET A 32 3.72 -14.32 -55.74
CA MET A 32 4.00 -12.95 -56.22
C MET A 32 4.57 -12.79 -57.65
N PRO A 33 4.68 -11.54 -58.15
CA PRO A 33 6.02 -10.90 -58.15
C PRO A 33 6.04 -9.38 -57.85
N ALA A 34 7.24 -8.88 -57.53
CA ALA A 34 7.61 -7.49 -57.23
C ALA A 34 8.29 -6.74 -58.41
N MET A 35 8.50 -5.42 -58.22
CA MET A 35 9.47 -4.46 -58.84
C MET A 35 8.88 -3.45 -59.87
N PRO A 36 9.54 -2.28 -60.18
CA PRO A 36 10.42 -1.37 -59.39
C PRO A 36 10.19 0.16 -59.62
N GLY A 37 10.83 1.01 -58.79
CA GLY A 37 11.31 2.40 -59.07
C GLY A 37 10.25 3.53 -59.23
N THR A 38 10.38 4.76 -58.72
CA THR A 38 11.52 5.70 -58.75
C THR A 38 11.17 6.94 -57.89
N ALA A 39 12.11 7.47 -57.10
CA ALA A 39 12.04 8.79 -56.43
C ALA A 39 12.76 9.87 -57.31
N PRO A 40 12.97 11.16 -56.94
CA PRO A 40 12.59 11.90 -55.73
C PRO A 40 12.15 13.40 -55.93
N ALA A 41 11.87 14.05 -54.79
CA ALA A 41 12.16 15.45 -54.41
C ALA A 41 11.28 16.62 -54.89
N ALA A 42 10.62 17.27 -53.92
CA ALA A 42 10.56 18.73 -53.81
C ALA A 42 10.47 19.12 -52.31
N GLU A 43 11.56 19.68 -51.79
CA GLU A 43 11.67 20.31 -50.46
C GLU A 43 11.10 21.74 -50.48
N ALA A 44 10.38 22.12 -49.41
CA ALA A 44 10.53 23.36 -48.62
C ALA A 44 9.31 23.57 -47.70
N PRO A 45 9.42 24.31 -46.57
CA PRO A 45 10.49 24.38 -45.59
C PRO A 45 9.99 24.01 -44.16
N ALA A 46 10.95 23.78 -43.25
CA ALA A 46 10.77 23.40 -41.87
C ALA A 46 9.91 24.39 -41.05
N ALA A 47 8.82 23.88 -40.47
CA ALA A 47 8.19 24.45 -39.29
C ALA A 47 8.82 23.80 -38.04
N ALA A 48 9.24 24.64 -37.10
CA ALA A 48 9.91 24.23 -35.87
C ALA A 48 9.02 23.29 -35.04
N THR A 49 9.48 22.06 -34.86
CA THR A 49 8.94 21.11 -33.88
C THR A 49 9.52 21.42 -32.51
N GLU A 50 8.66 21.78 -31.58
CA GLU A 50 8.90 21.73 -30.14
C GLU A 50 9.29 20.29 -29.72
N PRO A 51 10.10 20.11 -28.66
CA PRO A 51 10.60 18.80 -28.30
C PRO A 51 9.46 17.95 -27.74
N VAL A 52 9.13 16.87 -28.46
CA VAL A 52 8.25 15.81 -27.99
C VAL A 52 8.93 15.15 -26.80
N ALA A 53 8.25 15.19 -25.64
CA ALA A 53 8.63 14.48 -24.44
C ALA A 53 8.82 12.98 -24.75
N ALA A 54 9.87 12.39 -24.20
CA ALA A 54 10.23 11.00 -24.44
C ALA A 54 9.10 10.06 -23.99
N GLU A 55 8.59 9.23 -24.92
CA GLU A 55 7.70 8.13 -24.61
C GLU A 55 8.36 7.17 -23.61
N ALA A 56 7.68 6.97 -22.48
CA ALA A 56 7.96 5.91 -21.51
C ALA A 56 7.86 4.52 -22.17
N PRO A 57 8.55 3.49 -21.65
CA PRO A 57 8.67 2.21 -22.34
C PRO A 57 7.29 1.55 -22.48
N ALA A 58 6.90 1.31 -23.73
CA ALA A 58 5.70 0.57 -24.09
C ALA A 58 5.73 -0.81 -23.44
N SER A 59 4.74 -1.08 -22.59
CA SER A 59 4.40 -2.46 -22.26
C SER A 59 3.86 -3.13 -23.54
N SER A 60 3.94 -4.45 -23.61
CA SER A 60 3.81 -5.20 -24.87
C SER A 60 2.40 -5.19 -25.50
N GLY A 61 1.43 -4.55 -24.84
CA GLY A 61 0.02 -4.54 -25.24
C GLY A 61 -0.58 -5.95 -25.31
N ALA A 62 -0.04 -6.92 -24.56
CA ALA A 62 -0.40 -8.32 -24.73
C ALA A 62 -1.87 -8.60 -24.40
N ALA A 63 -2.43 -7.89 -23.42
CA ALA A 63 -3.84 -8.01 -23.07
C ALA A 63 -4.77 -7.35 -24.10
N SER A 64 -4.35 -6.25 -24.76
CA SER A 64 -5.15 -5.54 -25.78
C SER A 64 -5.58 -6.42 -26.96
N ALA A 65 -4.83 -7.49 -27.24
CA ALA A 65 -5.11 -8.44 -28.33
C ALA A 65 -6.17 -9.51 -27.99
N LEU A 66 -6.60 -9.59 -26.74
CA LEU A 66 -7.51 -10.62 -26.23
C LEU A 66 -8.88 -10.02 -25.90
N ASP A 67 -9.93 -10.83 -25.99
CA ASP A 67 -11.25 -10.40 -25.53
C ASP A 67 -11.22 -10.15 -24.01
N PRO A 68 -11.97 -9.18 -23.47
CA PRO A 68 -11.92 -8.85 -22.04
C PRO A 68 -12.07 -10.07 -21.14
N ASN A 69 -13.04 -10.95 -21.40
CA ASN A 69 -13.26 -12.17 -20.62
C ASN A 69 -12.04 -13.11 -20.56
N GLU A 70 -11.18 -13.13 -21.58
CA GLU A 70 -9.98 -13.99 -21.63
C GLU A 70 -8.84 -13.44 -20.76
N ARG A 71 -8.98 -12.20 -20.27
CA ARG A 71 -7.99 -11.54 -19.41
C ARG A 71 -8.21 -11.84 -17.93
N ASP A 72 -9.34 -12.45 -17.58
CA ASP A 72 -9.62 -12.85 -16.21
C ASP A 72 -8.58 -13.89 -15.72
N GLY A 73 -7.87 -13.56 -14.65
CA GLY A 73 -6.83 -14.43 -14.10
C GLY A 73 -5.58 -14.59 -14.97
N MET A 74 -5.33 -13.68 -15.91
CA MET A 74 -4.22 -13.78 -16.87
C MET A 74 -2.83 -13.78 -16.24
N TYR A 75 -2.64 -13.05 -15.14
CA TYR A 75 -1.35 -12.85 -14.50
C TYR A 75 -1.22 -13.71 -13.24
N THR A 76 -0.01 -14.23 -12.99
CA THR A 76 0.26 -15.09 -11.83
C THR A 76 0.78 -14.34 -10.60
N SER A 77 1.22 -13.09 -10.77
CA SER A 77 1.77 -12.25 -9.71
C SER A 77 1.60 -10.78 -10.08
N ALA A 78 1.64 -9.92 -9.06
CA ALA A 78 1.70 -8.47 -9.24
C ALA A 78 2.94 -8.07 -10.06
N PRO A 79 2.87 -6.97 -10.83
CA PRO A 79 4.01 -6.49 -11.60
C PRO A 79 5.10 -5.94 -10.68
N ASP A 80 6.36 -6.07 -11.12
CA ASP A 80 7.49 -5.41 -10.49
C ASP A 80 7.33 -3.88 -10.54
N MET A 81 7.97 -3.16 -9.61
CA MET A 81 7.95 -1.71 -9.56
C MET A 81 8.70 -1.12 -10.78
N THR A 82 7.98 -0.42 -11.66
CA THR A 82 8.55 0.16 -12.89
C THR A 82 8.33 1.66 -13.02
N ILE A 83 7.36 2.22 -12.30
CA ILE A 83 7.12 3.66 -12.26
C ILE A 83 8.17 4.37 -11.39
N ASP A 84 8.32 5.67 -11.61
CA ASP A 84 9.08 6.57 -10.75
C ASP A 84 8.12 7.32 -9.83
N PRO A 85 8.03 6.99 -8.51
CA PRO A 85 7.12 7.65 -7.58
C PRO A 85 7.32 9.17 -7.43
N SER A 86 8.46 9.70 -7.88
CA SER A 86 8.74 11.14 -7.85
C SER A 86 8.09 11.92 -9.01
N LYS A 87 7.54 11.21 -10.00
CA LYS A 87 6.85 11.80 -11.14
C LYS A 87 5.33 11.82 -10.97
N PHE A 88 4.69 12.66 -11.77
CA PHE A 88 3.24 12.70 -11.89
C PHE A 88 2.79 11.80 -13.04
N TYR A 89 1.72 11.05 -12.77
CA TYR A 89 1.08 10.18 -13.75
C TYR A 89 -0.35 10.64 -13.96
N TYR A 90 -0.78 10.69 -15.21
CA TYR A 90 -2.15 10.96 -15.60
C TYR A 90 -2.71 9.76 -16.33
N ALA A 91 -3.95 9.41 -16.02
CA ALA A 91 -4.69 8.42 -16.78
C ALA A 91 -5.90 9.07 -17.45
N THR A 92 -6.01 8.87 -18.76
CA THR A 92 -7.19 9.26 -19.53
C THR A 92 -8.03 8.00 -19.75
N ILE A 93 -9.17 7.94 -19.08
CA ILE A 93 -10.15 6.87 -19.23
C ILE A 93 -11.10 7.26 -20.37
N ALA A 94 -10.84 6.73 -21.56
CA ALA A 94 -11.66 7.00 -22.73
C ALA A 94 -12.91 6.13 -22.69
N THR A 95 -14.08 6.73 -22.59
CA THR A 95 -15.37 6.00 -22.54
C THR A 95 -16.19 6.20 -23.81
N GLU A 96 -17.33 5.53 -23.92
CA GLU A 96 -18.30 5.85 -24.99
C GLU A 96 -19.01 7.19 -24.82
N LEU A 97 -19.03 7.74 -23.60
CA LEU A 97 -19.68 9.01 -23.26
C LEU A 97 -18.73 10.21 -23.29
N GLY A 98 -17.42 9.97 -23.40
CA GLY A 98 -16.37 10.99 -23.38
C GLY A 98 -15.16 10.54 -22.57
N ASP A 99 -14.22 11.44 -22.35
CA ASP A 99 -12.98 11.14 -21.63
C ASP A 99 -13.05 11.65 -20.20
N ILE A 100 -12.55 10.84 -19.26
CA ILE A 100 -12.35 11.23 -17.86
C ILE A 100 -10.84 11.20 -17.61
N LYS A 101 -10.26 12.36 -17.28
CA LYS A 101 -8.84 12.46 -16.96
C LYS A 101 -8.65 12.47 -15.45
N VAL A 102 -7.77 11.61 -14.96
CA VAL A 102 -7.40 11.53 -13.54
C VAL A 102 -5.90 11.80 -13.38
N GLN A 103 -5.53 12.44 -12.27
CA GLN A 103 -4.15 12.49 -11.80
C GLN A 103 -3.96 11.40 -10.74
N LEU A 104 -2.90 10.59 -10.88
CA LEU A 104 -2.59 9.49 -9.98
C LEU A 104 -1.59 9.94 -8.89
N TYR A 105 -1.73 9.39 -7.70
CA TYR A 105 -0.92 9.71 -6.52
C TYR A 105 0.27 8.76 -6.37
N ALA A 106 1.20 8.79 -7.33
CA ALA A 106 2.36 7.88 -7.37
C ALA A 106 3.27 8.00 -6.13
N ASP A 107 3.33 9.19 -5.53
CA ASP A 107 4.09 9.50 -4.30
C ASP A 107 3.42 8.95 -3.03
N ARG A 108 2.11 8.65 -3.08
CA ARG A 108 1.31 8.23 -1.92
C ARG A 108 0.93 6.76 -1.95
N ALA A 109 0.56 6.24 -3.12
CA ALA A 109 0.14 4.85 -3.35
C ALA A 109 0.96 4.22 -4.50
N PRO A 110 2.30 4.15 -4.38
CA PRO A 110 3.19 3.72 -5.45
C PRO A 110 2.88 2.31 -5.98
N MET A 111 2.54 1.34 -5.12
CA MET A 111 2.24 -0.03 -5.55
C MET A 111 0.94 -0.09 -6.36
N THR A 112 -0.08 0.65 -5.90
CA THR A 112 -1.38 0.74 -6.56
C THR A 112 -1.27 1.46 -7.89
N VAL A 113 -0.56 2.59 -7.94
CA VAL A 113 -0.32 3.32 -9.19
C VAL A 113 0.51 2.47 -10.15
N ASN A 114 1.53 1.76 -9.68
CA ASN A 114 2.33 0.86 -10.52
C ASN A 114 1.46 -0.25 -11.14
N ASN A 115 0.61 -0.88 -10.32
CA ASN A 115 -0.35 -1.89 -10.76
C ASN A 115 -1.30 -1.33 -11.84
N PHE A 116 -1.92 -0.19 -11.56
CA PHE A 116 -2.87 0.44 -12.48
C PHE A 116 -2.21 0.84 -13.80
N VAL A 117 -1.02 1.46 -13.74
CA VAL A 117 -0.24 1.88 -14.92
C VAL A 117 0.19 0.68 -15.75
N PHE A 118 0.66 -0.40 -15.12
CA PHE A 118 1.02 -1.64 -15.80
C PHE A 118 -0.18 -2.24 -16.56
N LEU A 119 -1.32 -2.41 -15.88
CA LEU A 119 -2.53 -2.98 -16.47
C LEU A 119 -3.08 -2.10 -17.59
N ALA A 120 -3.06 -0.77 -17.43
CA ALA A 120 -3.46 0.17 -18.46
C ALA A 120 -2.56 0.07 -19.71
N ARG A 121 -1.23 0.06 -19.53
CA ARG A 121 -0.29 -0.07 -20.65
C ARG A 121 -0.42 -1.41 -21.38
N GLU A 122 -0.75 -2.49 -20.68
CA GLU A 122 -0.98 -3.80 -21.31
C GLU A 122 -2.30 -3.86 -22.09
N GLY A 123 -3.17 -2.85 -21.93
CA GLY A 123 -4.53 -2.82 -22.50
C GLY A 123 -5.51 -3.72 -21.76
N PHE A 124 -5.24 -4.02 -20.48
CA PHE A 124 -6.09 -4.89 -19.66
C PHE A 124 -7.51 -4.33 -19.51
N TYR A 125 -7.62 -3.01 -19.39
CA TYR A 125 -8.88 -2.29 -19.20
C TYR A 125 -9.64 -2.01 -20.50
N ASP A 126 -9.05 -2.29 -21.66
CA ASP A 126 -9.65 -1.97 -22.96
C ASP A 126 -10.94 -2.76 -23.18
N ASN A 127 -12.01 -2.09 -23.57
CA ASN A 127 -13.35 -2.67 -23.75
C ASN A 127 -13.94 -3.32 -22.47
N THR A 128 -13.50 -2.90 -21.29
CA THR A 128 -14.17 -3.24 -20.02
C THR A 128 -15.34 -2.28 -19.76
N THR A 129 -16.12 -2.50 -18.70
CA THR A 129 -17.32 -1.66 -18.42
C THR A 129 -17.34 -1.13 -17.00
N PHE A 130 -18.03 -0.01 -16.81
CA PHE A 130 -18.55 0.41 -15.50
C PHE A 130 -19.69 -0.53 -15.10
N HIS A 131 -19.33 -1.68 -14.52
CA HIS A 131 -20.27 -2.76 -14.26
C HIS A 131 -21.18 -2.53 -13.05
N ARG A 132 -20.84 -1.57 -12.18
CA ARG A 132 -21.65 -1.19 -11.02
C ARG A 132 -21.54 0.30 -10.75
N VAL A 133 -22.67 1.01 -10.86
CA VAL A 133 -22.75 2.47 -10.76
C VAL A 133 -23.93 2.83 -9.88
N LEU A 134 -23.67 3.35 -8.68
CA LEU A 134 -24.70 3.69 -7.71
C LEU A 134 -24.76 5.20 -7.52
N GLN A 135 -25.98 5.74 -7.62
CA GLN A 135 -26.23 7.15 -7.41
C GLN A 135 -25.76 7.56 -6.01
N ASP A 136 -25.15 8.74 -5.91
CA ASP A 136 -24.66 9.31 -4.65
C ASP A 136 -23.64 8.43 -3.92
N PHE A 137 -23.02 7.48 -4.63
CA PHE A 137 -21.99 6.60 -4.08
C PHE A 137 -20.77 6.55 -4.98
N MET A 138 -20.76 5.71 -6.03
CA MET A 138 -19.59 5.55 -6.89
C MET A 138 -19.91 4.87 -8.24
N ALA A 139 -18.98 4.99 -9.19
CA ALA A 139 -18.91 4.23 -10.41
C ALA A 139 -17.71 3.26 -10.36
N GLN A 140 -17.96 1.95 -10.37
CA GLN A 140 -16.97 0.87 -10.25
C GLN A 140 -16.74 0.18 -11.60
N ALA A 141 -15.46 -0.07 -11.91
CA ALA A 141 -14.97 -0.65 -13.15
C ALA A 141 -13.72 -1.53 -12.90
N GLY A 142 -13.02 -1.90 -13.97
CA GLY A 142 -11.75 -2.63 -13.90
C GLY A 142 -11.88 -4.15 -13.76
N ASP A 143 -13.09 -4.69 -13.90
CA ASP A 143 -13.34 -6.14 -14.03
C ASP A 143 -13.37 -6.53 -15.52
N PRO A 144 -12.45 -7.39 -16.00
CA PRO A 144 -12.44 -7.88 -17.38
C PRO A 144 -13.73 -8.62 -17.79
N THR A 145 -14.42 -9.23 -16.84
CA THR A 145 -15.67 -9.98 -17.05
C THR A 145 -16.92 -9.12 -16.94
N GLY A 146 -16.81 -7.93 -16.33
CA GLY A 146 -17.95 -7.06 -16.01
C GLY A 146 -18.95 -7.65 -15.01
N THR A 147 -18.58 -8.69 -14.26
CA THR A 147 -19.47 -9.35 -13.28
C THR A 147 -19.35 -8.79 -11.86
N GLY A 148 -18.28 -8.06 -11.59
CA GLY A 148 -17.81 -7.65 -10.26
C GLY A 148 -16.93 -8.70 -9.57
N MET A 149 -16.67 -9.86 -10.20
CA MET A 149 -15.94 -10.98 -9.59
C MET A 149 -14.61 -11.29 -10.28
N GLY A 150 -14.33 -10.70 -11.46
CA GLY A 150 -13.08 -10.93 -12.18
C GLY A 150 -11.94 -10.05 -11.71
N GLY A 151 -10.73 -10.36 -12.18
CA GLY A 151 -9.53 -9.65 -11.80
C GLY A 151 -8.27 -10.08 -12.58
N PRO A 152 -7.09 -9.57 -12.20
CA PRO A 152 -5.87 -9.80 -12.95
C PRO A 152 -5.24 -11.17 -12.67
N GLY A 153 -5.67 -11.86 -11.60
CA GLY A 153 -5.15 -13.17 -11.19
C GLY A 153 -4.25 -13.15 -9.94
N TYR A 154 -4.04 -11.98 -9.37
CA TYR A 154 -3.30 -11.78 -8.12
C TYR A 154 -4.00 -10.75 -7.22
N ASN A 155 -3.54 -10.68 -5.97
CA ASN A 155 -3.93 -9.67 -4.99
C ASN A 155 -2.69 -8.97 -4.42
N PHE A 156 -2.83 -7.72 -3.97
CA PHE A 156 -1.79 -6.97 -3.27
C PHE A 156 -2.35 -6.15 -2.10
N ALA A 157 -1.43 -5.65 -1.26
CA ALA A 157 -1.70 -4.91 -0.03
C ALA A 157 -2.42 -3.57 -0.28
N ASP A 158 -3.09 -3.05 0.74
CA ASP A 158 -3.64 -1.70 0.74
C ASP A 158 -2.54 -0.66 1.04
N GLU A 159 -2.70 0.54 0.49
CA GLU A 159 -1.87 1.70 0.79
C GLU A 159 -2.77 2.80 1.35
N PHE A 160 -2.49 3.24 2.58
CA PHE A 160 -3.19 4.36 3.22
C PHE A 160 -2.16 5.42 3.60
N TRP A 161 -2.53 6.70 3.47
CA TRP A 161 -1.69 7.82 3.91
C TRP A 161 -2.54 8.85 4.68
N PRO A 162 -1.91 9.67 5.55
CA PRO A 162 -2.61 10.73 6.25
C PRO A 162 -3.37 11.66 5.29
N GLY A 163 -4.64 11.92 5.59
CA GLY A 163 -5.51 12.74 4.74
C GLY A 163 -6.15 12.01 3.56
N ALA A 164 -5.89 10.72 3.37
CA ALA A 164 -6.61 9.86 2.44
C ALA A 164 -8.03 9.55 2.95
N THR A 165 -8.92 10.54 2.87
CA THR A 165 -10.33 10.39 3.25
C THR A 165 -11.23 10.55 2.04
N PHE A 166 -12.35 9.83 2.05
CA PHE A 166 -13.38 9.90 1.04
C PHE A 166 -14.30 11.10 1.29
N ASP A 167 -13.72 12.30 1.28
CA ASP A 167 -14.38 13.55 1.67
C ASP A 167 -15.08 14.28 0.52
N ARG A 168 -14.86 13.84 -0.73
CA ARG A 168 -15.37 14.51 -1.93
C ARG A 168 -15.65 13.55 -3.09
N ARG A 169 -16.33 14.09 -4.08
CA ARG A 169 -16.57 13.47 -5.40
C ARG A 169 -15.28 13.44 -6.22
N GLY A 170 -15.15 12.47 -7.10
CA GLY A 170 -14.06 12.38 -8.08
C GLY A 170 -12.80 11.70 -7.55
N LEU A 171 -12.83 11.09 -6.36
CA LEU A 171 -11.72 10.30 -5.85
C LEU A 171 -11.69 8.94 -6.52
N LEU A 172 -10.53 8.54 -7.03
CA LEU A 172 -10.26 7.24 -7.61
C LEU A 172 -9.65 6.32 -6.55
N ALA A 173 -10.24 5.14 -6.35
CA ALA A 173 -9.80 4.20 -5.33
C ALA A 173 -9.95 2.73 -5.75
N MET A 174 -9.20 1.84 -5.11
CA MET A 174 -9.25 0.40 -5.37
C MET A 174 -10.49 -0.24 -4.75
N ALA A 175 -11.19 -1.06 -5.54
CA ALA A 175 -12.19 -1.97 -5.01
C ALA A 175 -11.48 -3.23 -4.50
N ASN A 176 -11.88 -3.69 -3.31
CA ASN A 176 -11.33 -4.89 -2.67
C ASN A 176 -12.45 -5.68 -1.96
N ALA A 177 -12.12 -6.90 -1.52
CA ALA A 177 -12.99 -7.78 -0.74
C ALA A 177 -12.57 -7.87 0.74
N GLY A 178 -11.83 -6.87 1.22
CA GLY A 178 -11.19 -6.84 2.54
C GLY A 178 -9.68 -6.56 2.46
N PRO A 179 -8.99 -6.46 3.61
CA PRO A 179 -7.59 -6.07 3.67
C PRO A 179 -6.68 -6.94 2.78
N GLY A 180 -5.82 -6.29 1.99
CA GLY A 180 -4.83 -6.94 1.13
C GLY A 180 -5.40 -7.72 -0.05
N THR A 181 -6.57 -7.34 -0.54
CA THR A 181 -7.24 -7.99 -1.69
C THR A 181 -7.42 -7.04 -2.88
N ASN A 182 -6.52 -6.09 -3.06
CA ASN A 182 -6.52 -5.22 -4.23
C ASN A 182 -6.12 -6.01 -5.48
N GLY A 183 -6.84 -5.81 -6.58
CA GLY A 183 -6.57 -6.45 -7.87
C GLY A 183 -6.56 -5.44 -9.00
N SER A 184 -7.51 -5.53 -9.93
CA SER A 184 -7.64 -4.60 -11.06
C SER A 184 -8.83 -3.65 -10.94
N GLN A 185 -9.81 -3.99 -10.10
CA GLN A 185 -11.05 -3.22 -9.98
C GLN A 185 -10.84 -1.92 -9.22
N PHE A 186 -11.44 -0.85 -9.72
CA PHE A 186 -11.37 0.49 -9.13
C PHE A 186 -12.75 1.14 -9.15
N PHE A 187 -12.92 2.21 -8.39
CA PHE A 187 -14.12 3.03 -8.42
C PHE A 187 -13.79 4.52 -8.35
N ILE A 188 -14.71 5.34 -8.87
CA ILE A 188 -14.67 6.80 -8.79
C ILE A 188 -15.85 7.27 -7.95
N THR A 189 -15.62 8.08 -6.91
CA THR A 189 -16.69 8.54 -6.03
C THR A 189 -17.61 9.54 -6.71
N PHE A 190 -18.92 9.43 -6.44
CA PHE A 190 -19.92 10.42 -6.84
C PHE A 190 -20.24 11.43 -5.74
N ALA A 191 -19.94 11.09 -4.49
CA ALA A 191 -20.19 11.89 -3.29
C ALA A 191 -19.16 11.54 -2.21
N PRO A 192 -19.10 12.29 -1.09
CA PRO A 192 -18.33 11.89 0.08
C PRO A 192 -18.80 10.53 0.63
N THR A 193 -17.87 9.63 0.93
CA THR A 193 -18.12 8.25 1.36
C THR A 193 -17.23 7.85 2.55
N PRO A 194 -17.24 8.59 3.67
CA PRO A 194 -16.26 8.46 4.77
C PRO A 194 -16.26 7.09 5.47
N TRP A 195 -17.29 6.26 5.29
CA TRP A 195 -17.30 4.89 5.80
C TRP A 195 -16.34 3.95 5.06
N LEU A 196 -15.74 4.40 3.95
CA LEU A 196 -14.69 3.70 3.22
C LEU A 196 -13.28 4.07 3.70
N ASP A 197 -13.14 5.08 4.56
CA ASP A 197 -11.86 5.56 5.08
C ASP A 197 -11.11 4.42 5.78
N GLY A 198 -9.83 4.24 5.43
CA GLY A 198 -8.99 3.14 5.95
C GLY A 198 -9.40 1.73 5.48
N GLY A 199 -10.35 1.63 4.55
CA GLY A 199 -10.76 0.35 3.95
C GLY A 199 -10.39 0.19 2.48
N HIS A 200 -10.15 1.29 1.76
CA HIS A 200 -9.84 1.30 0.33
C HIS A 200 -8.71 2.26 0.00
N THR A 201 -7.78 1.81 -0.84
CA THR A 201 -6.65 2.63 -1.30
C THR A 201 -7.14 3.67 -2.28
N ILE A 202 -7.19 4.95 -1.89
CA ILE A 202 -7.30 6.06 -2.83
C ILE A 202 -6.01 6.10 -3.68
N PHE A 203 -6.03 6.43 -4.95
CA PHE A 203 -4.78 6.49 -5.73
C PHE A 203 -4.81 7.50 -6.86
N GLY A 204 -5.84 8.33 -6.90
CA GLY A 204 -5.92 9.48 -7.78
C GLY A 204 -7.19 10.25 -7.60
N GLU A 205 -7.35 11.29 -8.41
CA GLU A 205 -8.60 12.04 -8.50
C GLU A 205 -8.84 12.59 -9.91
N VAL A 206 -10.11 12.81 -10.23
CA VAL A 206 -10.57 13.38 -11.49
C VAL A 206 -10.15 14.85 -11.58
N ILE A 207 -9.46 15.18 -12.67
CA ILE A 207 -9.02 16.55 -12.99
C ILE A 207 -9.79 17.16 -14.16
N GLU A 208 -10.29 16.32 -15.09
CA GLU A 208 -11.12 16.74 -16.23
C GLU A 208 -12.18 15.66 -16.52
N GLY A 209 -13.33 16.06 -17.07
CA GLY A 209 -14.40 15.12 -17.43
C GLY A 209 -15.38 14.78 -16.30
N ASP A 210 -15.57 15.65 -15.29
CA ASP A 210 -16.61 15.44 -14.26
C ASP A 210 -18.04 15.47 -14.83
N ASP A 211 -18.25 16.19 -15.93
CA ASP A 211 -19.49 16.19 -16.71
C ASP A 211 -19.71 14.84 -17.42
N VAL A 212 -18.66 14.18 -17.89
CA VAL A 212 -18.69 12.81 -18.44
C VAL A 212 -18.95 11.81 -17.32
N LEU A 213 -18.25 11.93 -16.19
CA LEU A 213 -18.45 11.10 -15.00
C LEU A 213 -19.92 11.15 -14.51
N SER A 214 -20.56 12.31 -14.61
CA SER A 214 -21.97 12.52 -14.27
C SER A 214 -22.95 11.86 -15.25
N GLN A 215 -22.50 11.54 -16.46
CA GLN A 215 -23.31 10.88 -17.49
C GLN A 215 -23.22 9.36 -17.45
N ILE A 216 -22.27 8.78 -16.71
CA ILE A 216 -22.16 7.33 -16.53
C ILE A 216 -23.48 6.77 -16.00
N THR A 217 -24.04 5.83 -16.75
CA THR A 217 -25.33 5.19 -16.57
C THR A 217 -25.40 4.46 -15.24
N LEU A 218 -26.38 4.82 -14.41
CA LEU A 218 -26.66 4.14 -13.14
C LEU A 218 -26.98 2.66 -13.37
N ARG A 219 -26.36 1.81 -12.57
CA ARG A 219 -26.39 0.37 -12.70
C ARG A 219 -26.19 -0.31 -11.35
N ASP A 220 -27.24 -0.95 -10.86
CA ASP A 220 -27.15 -1.84 -9.70
C ASP A 220 -27.32 -3.31 -10.12
N PRO A 221 -26.24 -4.10 -10.18
CA PRO A 221 -26.33 -5.53 -10.45
C PRO A 221 -27.18 -6.29 -9.44
N GLN A 222 -27.23 -5.84 -8.17
CA GLN A 222 -28.06 -6.46 -7.13
C GLN A 222 -29.55 -6.09 -7.30
N GLY A 223 -29.82 -4.95 -7.93
CA GLY A 223 -31.16 -4.50 -8.32
C GLY A 223 -31.72 -5.19 -9.56
N GLY A 224 -30.98 -6.12 -10.17
CA GLY A 224 -31.42 -6.90 -11.33
C GLY A 224 -31.13 -6.24 -12.69
N ALA A 225 -30.20 -5.29 -12.76
CA ALA A 225 -29.79 -4.69 -14.03
C ALA A 225 -29.08 -5.73 -14.93
N THR A 226 -29.62 -6.00 -16.13
CA THR A 226 -29.11 -7.02 -17.05
C THR A 226 -28.37 -6.48 -18.27
N GLU A 227 -28.60 -5.21 -18.64
CA GLU A 227 -27.92 -4.59 -19.79
C GLU A 227 -26.41 -4.47 -19.56
N PRO A 228 -25.54 -4.30 -20.56
CA PRO A 228 -24.14 -3.96 -20.31
C PRO A 228 -24.00 -2.58 -19.62
N GLY A 229 -22.95 -2.39 -18.82
CA GLY A 229 -22.56 -1.06 -18.33
C GLY A 229 -21.85 -0.24 -19.41
N ASP A 230 -21.64 1.06 -19.18
CA ASP A 230 -20.97 1.90 -20.17
C ASP A 230 -19.54 1.45 -20.42
N LEU A 231 -19.12 1.51 -21.69
CA LEU A 231 -17.84 0.98 -22.15
C LEU A 231 -16.67 1.92 -21.83
N ILE A 232 -15.62 1.37 -21.24
CA ILE A 232 -14.26 1.92 -21.23
C ILE A 232 -13.57 1.40 -22.48
N LYS A 233 -13.31 2.29 -23.44
CA LYS A 233 -12.62 1.94 -24.70
C LYS A 233 -11.16 1.63 -24.46
N SER A 234 -10.48 2.49 -23.68
CA SER A 234 -9.07 2.35 -23.34
C SER A 234 -8.70 3.24 -22.15
N ILE A 235 -7.58 2.93 -21.50
CA ILE A 235 -6.96 3.81 -20.50
C ILE A 235 -5.52 4.12 -20.94
N THR A 236 -5.22 5.39 -21.20
CA THR A 236 -3.87 5.81 -21.62
C THR A 236 -3.15 6.52 -20.48
N ILE A 237 -1.86 6.23 -20.30
CA ILE A 237 -1.03 6.79 -19.23
C ILE A 237 -0.07 7.84 -19.81
N GLU A 238 -0.05 9.04 -19.22
CA GLU A 238 0.90 10.10 -19.50
C GLU A 238 1.81 10.31 -18.27
N GLU A 239 3.11 10.47 -18.49
CA GLU A 239 4.08 10.85 -17.45
C GLU A 239 4.39 12.34 -17.54
N SER A 240 4.60 12.99 -16.40
CA SER A 240 4.90 14.42 -16.32
C SER A 240 5.76 14.75 -15.11
N ASP A 241 6.52 15.84 -15.23
CA ASP A 241 7.28 16.42 -14.13
C ASP A 241 6.48 17.48 -13.34
N SER A 242 5.21 17.73 -13.71
CA SER A 242 4.35 18.72 -13.06
C SER A 242 2.93 18.22 -12.80
N SER A 243 2.37 18.61 -11.64
CA SER A 243 0.97 18.42 -11.21
C SER A 243 0.03 19.46 -11.83
N THR A 244 -1.15 19.04 -12.31
CA THR A 244 -2.24 19.95 -12.70
C THR A 244 -3.23 20.20 -11.57
N LEU A 245 -3.28 19.29 -10.59
CA LEU A 245 -3.94 19.59 -9.33
C LEU A 245 -3.27 20.79 -8.67
N PRO A 246 -4.04 21.68 -8.02
CA PRO A 246 -3.43 22.70 -7.18
C PRO A 246 -2.45 21.99 -6.26
N THR A 247 -1.28 22.59 -6.01
CA THR A 247 -0.44 22.15 -4.90
C THR A 247 -1.40 22.01 -3.73
N PRO A 248 -1.59 20.80 -3.18
CA PRO A 248 -2.48 20.62 -2.04
C PRO A 248 -2.15 21.76 -1.07
N THR A 249 -3.14 22.42 -0.47
CA THR A 249 -2.85 23.26 0.70
C THR A 249 -1.91 22.42 1.53
N ALA A 250 -0.65 22.84 1.65
CA ALA A 250 0.39 21.93 2.08
C ALA A 250 -0.12 21.32 3.38
N LEU A 251 -0.48 20.04 3.32
CA LEU A 251 -0.54 19.28 4.54
C LEU A 251 0.87 19.48 5.10
N PRO A 252 0.99 19.75 6.41
CA PRO A 252 2.31 19.78 7.05
C PRO A 252 3.11 18.62 6.49
N PRO A 253 4.39 18.86 6.13
CA PRO A 253 5.17 17.95 5.28
C PRO A 253 4.82 16.54 5.69
N THR A 254 4.27 15.79 4.76
CA THR A 254 4.03 14.36 4.93
C THR A 254 5.28 13.72 4.34
N PRO A 255 6.36 13.52 5.12
CA PRO A 255 7.46 12.64 4.78
C PRO A 255 7.03 11.35 4.07
N THR A 256 7.97 10.89 3.27
CA THR A 256 7.94 9.69 2.44
C THR A 256 7.27 8.48 3.11
N PRO A 257 6.45 7.70 2.37
CA PRO A 257 5.81 6.49 2.87
C PRO A 257 6.82 5.38 3.23
N PHE A 258 8.09 5.56 2.86
CA PHE A 258 9.17 4.67 3.24
C PHE A 258 10.11 5.40 4.21
N PRO A 259 10.56 4.72 5.29
CA PRO A 259 11.70 5.18 6.05
C PRO A 259 12.93 5.27 5.12
N PRO A 260 13.79 6.29 5.29
CA PRO A 260 14.92 6.51 4.40
C PRO A 260 15.91 5.36 4.49
N THR A 261 16.49 5.00 3.35
CA THR A 261 17.56 4.00 3.23
C THR A 261 18.93 4.52 3.69
N SER A 262 19.00 5.77 4.17
CA SER A 262 20.20 6.39 4.75
C SER A 262 19.87 7.04 6.08
N LEU A 263 20.63 6.65 7.11
CA LEU A 263 20.57 7.24 8.46
C LEU A 263 21.38 8.54 8.59
N VAL A 264 22.09 8.95 7.54
CA VAL A 264 22.89 10.18 7.51
C VAL A 264 22.04 11.32 6.93
N GLY A 265 21.63 12.29 7.76
CA GLY A 265 20.88 13.45 7.27
C GLY A 265 20.05 14.21 8.30
N GLU A 266 19.13 15.04 7.79
CA GLU A 266 18.12 15.78 8.55
C GLU A 266 17.21 14.84 9.35
N ARG A 267 16.66 15.31 10.48
CA ARG A 267 15.66 14.61 11.32
C ARG A 267 14.25 15.11 10.94
N PRO A 268 13.65 14.65 9.83
CA PRO A 268 12.45 15.29 9.27
C PRO A 268 11.22 15.20 10.18
N LEU A 269 11.20 14.27 11.13
CA LEU A 269 10.09 14.11 12.07
C LEU A 269 10.29 14.93 13.35
N ALA A 270 11.48 15.45 13.64
CA ALA A 270 11.79 16.06 14.93
C ALA A 270 10.87 17.24 15.30
N GLU A 271 10.51 18.04 14.29
CA GLU A 271 9.67 19.24 14.43
C GLU A 271 8.17 18.98 14.23
N LEU A 272 7.79 17.74 13.87
CA LEU A 272 6.38 17.38 13.71
C LEU A 272 5.71 17.21 15.07
N SER A 273 4.45 17.64 15.16
CA SER A 273 3.62 17.36 16.32
C SER A 273 3.32 15.87 16.46
N GLY A 274 2.96 15.45 17.67
CA GLY A 274 2.56 14.07 17.94
C GLY A 274 1.48 13.54 17.00
N ALA A 275 0.49 14.38 16.67
CA ALA A 275 -0.62 14.01 15.79
C ALA A 275 -0.19 13.84 14.33
N GLU A 276 0.84 14.59 13.88
CA GLU A 276 1.44 14.46 12.55
C GLU A 276 2.35 13.23 12.45
N LYS A 277 2.98 12.84 13.56
CA LYS A 277 3.77 11.60 13.70
C LYS A 277 2.93 10.33 13.84
N ALA A 278 1.67 10.46 14.22
CA ALA A 278 0.82 9.31 14.44
C ALA A 278 0.43 8.64 13.11
N ASN A 279 0.66 7.33 12.99
CA ASN A 279 0.48 6.52 11.78
C ASN A 279 1.29 7.04 10.58
N TYR A 280 2.52 7.49 10.86
CA TYR A 280 3.42 8.11 9.91
C TYR A 280 3.82 7.20 8.73
N PHE A 281 4.19 5.95 9.03
CA PHE A 281 4.70 4.96 8.09
C PHE A 281 3.70 3.81 7.90
N ASN A 282 3.70 3.18 6.72
CA ASN A 282 2.81 2.05 6.41
C ASN A 282 3.51 0.68 6.48
N ALA A 283 4.83 0.66 6.63
CA ALA A 283 5.64 -0.55 6.67
C ALA A 283 6.89 -0.35 7.55
N PRO A 284 7.39 -1.44 8.17
CA PRO A 284 8.65 -1.40 8.91
C PRO A 284 9.84 -1.07 7.99
N PRO A 285 10.90 -0.45 8.52
CA PRO A 285 12.08 -0.13 7.75
C PRO A 285 12.82 -1.36 7.26
N GLU A 286 13.42 -1.24 6.07
CA GLU A 286 14.43 -2.18 5.62
C GLU A 286 15.63 -2.20 6.58
N MET A 287 16.38 -3.31 6.56
CA MET A 287 17.61 -3.43 7.35
C MET A 287 18.68 -2.47 6.82
N VAL A 288 19.01 -1.46 7.61
CA VAL A 288 20.01 -0.43 7.29
C VAL A 288 21.16 -0.36 8.30
N ILE A 289 20.99 -0.92 9.51
CA ILE A 289 22.07 -0.98 10.49
C ILE A 289 23.17 -1.96 10.06
N ASP A 290 24.40 -1.64 10.42
CA ASP A 290 25.54 -2.52 10.25
C ASP A 290 25.69 -3.41 11.49
N THR A 291 25.25 -4.66 11.39
CA THR A 291 25.36 -5.67 12.46
C THR A 291 26.80 -6.03 12.86
N ALA A 292 27.82 -5.47 12.21
CA ALA A 292 29.21 -5.58 12.67
C ALA A 292 29.62 -4.46 13.65
N LYS A 293 28.73 -3.48 13.90
CA LYS A 293 28.96 -2.33 14.77
C LYS A 293 28.04 -2.38 15.97
N SER A 294 28.42 -1.63 17.01
CA SER A 294 27.61 -1.52 18.21
C SER A 294 26.84 -0.21 18.25
N TYR A 295 25.64 -0.25 18.82
CA TYR A 295 24.76 0.91 18.90
C TYR A 295 24.44 1.28 20.35
N THR A 296 24.55 2.56 20.67
CA THR A 296 24.05 3.14 21.92
C THR A 296 23.04 4.25 21.64
N ALA A 297 22.09 4.43 22.55
CA ALA A 297 21.04 5.43 22.44
C ALA A 297 21.01 6.33 23.67
N THR A 298 21.13 7.63 23.46
CA THR A 298 20.88 8.63 24.50
C THR A 298 19.43 9.08 24.39
N ILE A 299 18.64 8.77 25.41
CA ILE A 299 17.23 9.17 25.57
C ILE A 299 17.21 10.40 26.47
N SER A 300 17.04 11.59 25.89
CA SER A 300 16.91 12.85 26.62
C SER A 300 15.45 13.09 26.99
N THR A 301 15.21 13.37 28.26
CA THR A 301 13.88 13.64 28.82
C THR A 301 13.87 14.96 29.59
N SER A 302 12.68 15.48 29.88
CA SER A 302 12.51 16.65 30.74
C SER A 302 13.05 16.48 32.17
N GLN A 303 13.35 15.25 32.60
CA GLN A 303 13.93 14.94 33.92
C GLN A 303 15.44 14.64 33.88
N GLY A 304 16.03 14.50 32.69
CA GLY A 304 17.44 14.15 32.50
C GLY A 304 17.67 13.14 31.38
N ASP A 305 18.93 12.80 31.16
CA ASP A 305 19.36 11.88 30.11
C ASP A 305 19.49 10.45 30.65
N MET A 306 19.15 9.48 29.79
CA MET A 306 19.41 8.06 30.01
C MET A 306 20.23 7.52 28.83
N VAL A 307 21.21 6.66 29.09
CA VAL A 307 21.99 6.02 28.03
C VAL A 307 21.68 4.54 28.02
N ALA A 308 21.33 4.01 26.84
CA ALA A 308 21.04 2.60 26.62
C ALA A 308 22.03 1.96 25.66
N THR A 309 22.45 0.74 25.98
CA THR A 309 23.11 -0.17 25.04
C THR A 309 22.04 -0.95 24.29
N LEU A 310 22.17 -1.07 22.97
CA LEU A 310 21.28 -1.84 22.12
C LEU A 310 21.90 -3.21 21.83
N TYR A 311 21.07 -4.24 21.66
CA TYR A 311 21.50 -5.62 21.46
C TYR A 311 21.35 -6.01 19.99
N ASP A 312 22.09 -5.34 19.11
CA ASP A 312 22.00 -5.51 17.65
C ASP A 312 22.39 -6.92 17.17
N ASP A 313 23.33 -7.59 17.85
CA ASP A 313 23.71 -8.98 17.59
C ASP A 313 22.55 -9.97 17.84
N ASP A 314 21.76 -9.72 18.89
CA ASP A 314 20.71 -10.62 19.35
C ASP A 314 19.33 -10.28 18.74
N ALA A 315 19.05 -8.99 18.54
CA ALA A 315 17.77 -8.47 18.05
C ALA A 315 17.94 -7.45 16.91
N PRO A 316 18.58 -7.82 15.78
CA PRO A 316 18.92 -6.89 14.71
C PRO A 316 17.70 -6.20 14.10
N VAL A 317 16.55 -6.87 13.95
CA VAL A 317 15.32 -6.29 13.40
C VAL A 317 14.73 -5.27 14.36
N ALA A 318 14.64 -5.60 15.66
CA ALA A 318 14.15 -4.67 16.67
C ALA A 318 15.06 -3.44 16.82
N VAL A 319 16.38 -3.64 16.85
CA VAL A 319 17.34 -2.53 16.93
C VAL A 319 17.29 -1.68 15.67
N ASN A 320 17.22 -2.28 14.47
CA ASN A 320 17.10 -1.55 13.22
C ASN A 320 15.87 -0.62 13.22
N ASN A 321 14.72 -1.17 13.63
CA ASN A 321 13.48 -0.43 13.74
C ASN A 321 13.62 0.78 14.66
N PHE A 322 14.18 0.57 15.86
CA PHE A 322 14.38 1.63 16.85
C PHE A 322 15.35 2.71 16.34
N VAL A 323 16.50 2.31 15.80
CA VAL A 323 17.56 3.20 15.32
C VAL A 323 17.05 4.08 14.18
N VAL A 324 16.31 3.51 13.22
CA VAL A 324 15.73 4.27 12.11
C VAL A 324 14.76 5.34 12.63
N LEU A 325 13.83 4.97 13.52
CA LEU A 325 12.85 5.91 14.06
C LEU A 325 13.51 7.01 14.91
N ALA A 326 14.54 6.67 15.70
CA ALA A 326 15.30 7.64 16.47
C ALA A 326 16.05 8.64 15.57
N ASN A 327 16.74 8.16 14.53
CA ASN A 327 17.47 9.02 13.59
C ASN A 327 16.55 9.90 12.75
N LEU A 328 15.31 9.48 12.53
CA LEU A 328 14.29 10.31 11.89
C LEU A 328 13.72 11.41 12.79
N GLY A 329 13.94 11.34 14.10
CA GLY A 329 13.33 12.22 15.09
C GLY A 329 11.90 11.85 15.46
N PHE A 330 11.49 10.59 15.26
CA PHE A 330 10.12 10.14 15.58
C PHE A 330 9.79 10.35 17.06
N PHE A 331 10.72 10.01 17.96
CA PHE A 331 10.52 10.11 19.41
C PHE A 331 10.67 11.54 19.97
N ASP A 332 11.10 12.51 19.16
CA ASP A 332 11.41 13.86 19.65
C ASP A 332 10.13 14.60 20.04
N ASN A 333 10.17 15.35 21.15
CA ASN A 333 9.01 16.08 21.65
C ASN A 333 7.76 15.20 21.84
N THR A 334 7.91 13.92 22.17
CA THR A 334 6.79 12.99 22.40
C THR A 334 6.51 12.80 23.90
N PRO A 335 5.25 12.60 24.31
CA PRO A 335 4.92 12.47 25.73
C PRO A 335 5.39 11.13 26.30
N VAL A 336 5.64 11.10 27.61
CA VAL A 336 5.61 9.85 28.36
C VAL A 336 4.16 9.37 28.44
N ASN A 337 3.89 8.19 27.88
CA ASN A 337 2.51 7.74 27.63
C ASN A 337 1.81 7.17 28.86
N ASP A 338 2.54 6.38 29.64
CA ASP A 338 2.03 5.79 30.87
C ASP A 338 3.19 5.53 31.84
N VAL A 339 2.89 5.59 33.13
CA VAL A 339 3.85 5.28 34.19
C VAL A 339 3.15 4.40 35.20
N ASN A 340 3.63 3.16 35.30
CA ASN A 340 3.32 2.27 36.41
C ASN A 340 4.57 2.19 37.31
N PRO A 341 4.61 2.93 38.44
CA PRO A 341 5.78 2.99 39.31
C PRO A 341 6.26 1.64 39.85
N GLU A 342 5.40 0.62 39.86
CA GLU A 342 5.73 -0.72 40.33
C GLU A 342 6.20 -1.64 39.21
N GLN A 343 6.17 -1.21 37.95
CA GLN A 343 6.41 -2.07 36.79
C GLN A 343 7.25 -1.42 35.69
N LEU A 344 6.76 -0.36 35.06
CA LEU A 344 7.31 0.14 33.80
C LEU A 344 6.89 1.57 33.47
N VAL A 345 7.60 2.18 32.53
CA VAL A 345 7.22 3.40 31.82
C VAL A 345 6.92 3.05 30.36
N VAL A 346 5.90 3.66 29.77
CA VAL A 346 5.53 3.51 28.36
C VAL A 346 5.84 4.80 27.61
N ILE A 347 6.49 4.68 26.45
CA ILE A 347 6.75 5.79 25.52
C ILE A 347 6.45 5.35 24.07
N GLY A 348 6.47 6.29 23.12
CA GLY A 348 6.43 5.98 21.69
C GLY A 348 5.04 5.96 21.03
N ALA A 349 3.98 6.32 21.76
CA ALA A 349 2.72 6.78 21.16
C ALA A 349 2.77 8.32 21.03
N PRO A 350 2.96 8.87 19.82
CA PRO A 350 3.42 10.25 19.65
C PRO A 350 2.40 11.31 20.07
N ASP A 351 1.09 11.03 20.01
CA ASP A 351 0.00 11.92 20.41
C ASP A 351 -0.70 11.51 21.72
N ASN A 352 -0.08 10.60 22.47
CA ASN A 352 -0.62 10.00 23.70
C ASN A 352 -1.86 9.11 23.50
N ASP A 353 -2.21 8.74 22.26
CA ASP A 353 -3.24 7.73 21.98
C ASP A 353 -2.58 6.33 21.92
N PRO A 354 -2.87 5.40 22.85
CA PRO A 354 -2.27 4.07 22.85
C PRO A 354 -2.67 3.20 21.66
N GLY A 355 -3.68 3.62 20.87
CA GLY A 355 -4.08 2.99 19.62
C GLY A 355 -3.39 3.57 18.38
N ARG A 356 -2.60 4.64 18.51
CA ARG A 356 -1.88 5.27 17.41
C ARG A 356 -0.38 5.23 17.69
N ASP A 357 0.33 4.52 16.83
CA ASP A 357 1.78 4.38 16.90
C ASP A 357 2.41 4.94 15.62
N VAL A 358 3.51 4.37 15.17
CA VAL A 358 4.18 4.73 13.92
C VAL A 358 3.40 4.35 12.66
N GLY A 359 2.39 3.48 12.73
CA GLY A 359 1.49 3.14 11.61
C GLY A 359 1.69 1.74 11.02
N TYR A 360 2.60 0.95 11.58
CA TYR A 360 2.76 -0.46 11.25
C TYR A 360 3.01 -1.29 12.51
N THR A 361 2.79 -2.58 12.37
CA THR A 361 3.27 -3.59 13.31
C THR A 361 4.39 -4.40 12.66
N PHE A 362 5.21 -5.05 13.47
CA PHE A 362 6.30 -5.87 12.96
C PHE A 362 6.55 -7.09 13.85
N ASN A 363 7.39 -7.99 13.36
CA ASN A 363 7.76 -9.23 14.04
C ASN A 363 9.19 -9.11 14.57
N PRO A 364 9.39 -8.59 15.79
CA PRO A 364 10.72 -8.53 16.38
C PRO A 364 11.19 -9.91 16.89
N GLU A 365 12.49 -10.01 17.15
CA GLU A 365 13.10 -11.16 17.80
C GLU A 365 12.68 -11.28 19.27
N VAL A 366 12.40 -12.50 19.74
CA VAL A 366 11.99 -12.80 21.13
C VAL A 366 12.78 -14.00 21.65
N GLY A 367 12.78 -14.22 22.98
CA GLY A 367 13.52 -15.34 23.58
C GLY A 367 15.04 -15.16 23.49
N LEU A 368 15.49 -13.91 23.60
CA LEU A 368 16.88 -13.51 23.49
C LEU A 368 17.71 -14.04 24.68
N PRO A 369 19.03 -14.25 24.51
CA PRO A 369 19.87 -14.80 25.58
C PRO A 369 20.00 -13.85 26.79
N GLU A 370 19.73 -12.57 26.60
CA GLU A 370 19.79 -11.55 27.63
C GLU A 370 18.62 -11.67 28.62
N THR A 371 18.93 -11.67 29.91
CA THR A 371 17.90 -11.72 30.96
C THR A 371 17.40 -10.31 31.26
N PRO A 372 16.08 -10.05 31.12
CA PRO A 372 15.51 -8.75 31.42
C PRO A 372 15.70 -8.35 32.89
N ASP A 373 16.07 -7.11 33.09
CA ASP A 373 16.30 -6.48 34.39
C ASP A 373 15.80 -5.02 34.38
N VAL A 374 15.96 -4.29 35.49
CA VAL A 374 15.70 -2.85 35.55
C VAL A 374 16.44 -2.13 34.42
N GLY A 375 15.74 -1.23 33.74
CA GLY A 375 16.24 -0.47 32.59
C GLY A 375 16.11 -1.20 31.25
N SER A 376 15.59 -2.42 31.20
CA SER A 376 15.39 -3.13 29.92
C SER A 376 14.36 -2.41 29.05
N ILE A 377 14.63 -2.39 27.75
CA ILE A 377 13.79 -1.79 26.72
C ILE A 377 13.19 -2.89 25.85
N THR A 378 11.87 -2.89 25.70
CA THR A 378 11.17 -3.81 24.81
C THR A 378 10.08 -3.09 24.04
N TYR A 379 9.76 -3.58 22.84
CA TYR A 379 8.53 -3.20 22.17
C TYR A 379 7.31 -3.72 22.93
N ARG A 380 6.21 -2.96 22.83
CA ARG A 380 4.90 -3.41 23.31
C ARG A 380 4.37 -4.54 22.43
N SER A 381 4.28 -5.75 22.98
CA SER A 381 3.62 -6.89 22.34
C SER A 381 2.10 -6.67 22.23
N LEU A 382 1.53 -6.88 21.04
CA LEU A 382 0.10 -6.72 20.76
C LEU A 382 -0.60 -8.08 20.63
N GLN A 383 0.04 -9.02 19.92
CA GLN A 383 -0.49 -10.35 19.69
C GLN A 383 0.65 -11.37 19.67
N GLN A 384 0.37 -12.59 20.12
CA GLN A 384 1.26 -13.74 19.97
C GLN A 384 0.60 -14.76 19.05
N ASP A 385 1.36 -15.30 18.10
CA ASP A 385 0.90 -16.38 17.23
C ASP A 385 1.04 -17.75 17.95
N PRO A 386 0.33 -18.79 17.47
CA PRO A 386 0.41 -20.13 18.06
C PRO A 386 1.78 -20.83 17.91
N ALA A 387 2.68 -20.30 17.08
CA ALA A 387 4.04 -20.78 16.86
C ALA A 387 5.07 -20.07 17.76
N GLY A 388 4.63 -19.12 18.60
CA GLY A 388 5.47 -18.35 19.52
C GLY A 388 5.99 -17.03 18.95
N GLY A 389 5.68 -16.69 17.70
CA GLY A 389 6.00 -15.38 17.11
C GLY A 389 5.19 -14.26 17.75
N VAL A 390 5.80 -13.09 17.92
CA VAL A 390 5.15 -11.91 18.49
C VAL A 390 4.94 -10.86 17.40
N ILE A 391 3.76 -10.24 17.40
CA ILE A 391 3.46 -9.02 16.66
C ILE A 391 3.50 -7.88 17.67
N ALA A 392 4.42 -6.94 17.45
CA ALA A 392 4.63 -5.81 18.33
C ALA A 392 4.21 -4.48 17.66
N SER A 393 3.95 -3.46 18.48
CA SER A 393 3.81 -2.08 18.01
C SER A 393 5.10 -1.63 17.32
N GLY A 394 4.98 -0.83 16.25
CA GLY A 394 6.15 -0.34 15.54
C GLY A 394 6.96 0.73 16.29
N SER A 395 6.38 1.41 17.29
CA SER A 395 7.10 2.46 18.04
C SER A 395 6.87 2.49 19.54
N GLN A 396 5.84 1.83 20.08
CA GLN A 396 5.60 1.88 21.52
C GLN A 396 6.58 0.98 22.26
N LEU A 397 7.25 1.56 23.26
CA LEU A 397 8.29 0.92 24.05
C LEU A 397 7.89 0.84 25.52
N PHE A 398 8.25 -0.26 26.16
CA PHE A 398 8.22 -0.42 27.60
C PHE A 398 9.65 -0.35 28.15
N LEU A 399 9.82 0.51 29.15
CA LEU A 399 11.05 0.70 29.90
C LEU A 399 10.84 0.13 31.30
N ALA A 400 11.56 -0.93 31.66
CA ALA A 400 11.34 -1.67 32.90
C ALA A 400 11.83 -0.91 34.14
N LEU A 401 10.96 -0.65 35.12
CA LEU A 401 11.31 -0.08 36.43
C LEU A 401 11.69 -1.15 37.46
N VAL A 402 11.20 -2.37 37.25
CA VAL A 402 11.53 -3.55 38.05
C VAL A 402 11.94 -4.68 37.12
N ALA A 403 12.72 -5.63 37.63
CA ALA A 403 13.04 -6.85 36.87
C ALA A 403 11.74 -7.58 36.48
N PRO A 404 11.49 -7.82 35.18
CA PRO A 404 10.32 -8.55 34.74
C PRO A 404 10.30 -9.98 35.31
N PRO A 405 9.11 -10.57 35.56
CA PRO A 405 9.00 -11.97 35.90
C PRO A 405 9.71 -12.87 34.86
N PRO A 406 10.33 -14.00 35.27
CA PRO A 406 11.10 -14.86 34.36
C PRO A 406 10.31 -15.44 33.18
N ASP A 407 8.99 -15.48 33.27
CA ASP A 407 8.06 -15.94 32.23
C ASP A 407 7.78 -14.89 31.13
N VAL A 408 8.29 -13.67 31.30
CA VAL A 408 8.13 -12.57 30.33
C VAL A 408 9.15 -12.67 29.19
N VAL A 409 10.26 -13.40 29.37
CA VAL A 409 11.39 -13.44 28.41
C VAL A 409 10.98 -13.94 27.02
N ASP A 410 10.08 -14.91 26.97
CA ASP A 410 9.70 -15.57 25.70
C ASP A 410 8.63 -14.78 24.90
N ALA A 411 8.03 -13.74 25.49
CA ALA A 411 6.89 -13.02 24.90
C ALA A 411 7.20 -11.57 24.49
N TYR A 412 8.43 -11.13 24.70
CA TYR A 412 8.85 -9.74 24.50
C TYR A 412 10.21 -9.67 23.81
N SER A 413 10.38 -8.61 23.02
CA SER A 413 11.61 -8.33 22.27
C SER A 413 12.49 -7.36 23.06
N PHE A 414 13.34 -7.90 23.93
CA PHE A 414 14.28 -7.11 24.72
C PHE A 414 15.48 -6.69 23.88
N PHE A 415 15.42 -5.52 23.24
CA PHE A 415 16.44 -5.10 22.27
C PHE A 415 17.46 -4.10 22.85
N GLY A 416 17.35 -3.74 24.12
CA GLY A 416 18.34 -2.87 24.76
C GLY A 416 18.16 -2.72 26.27
N LYS A 417 19.11 -2.05 26.90
CA LYS A 417 19.14 -1.79 28.34
C LYS A 417 19.75 -0.44 28.67
N ILE A 418 19.08 0.33 29.52
CA ILE A 418 19.60 1.56 30.11
C ILE A 418 20.75 1.20 31.06
N VAL A 419 21.95 1.67 30.72
CA VAL A 419 23.20 1.42 31.46
C VAL A 419 23.67 2.63 32.26
N ASP A 420 23.18 3.83 31.93
CA ASP A 420 23.44 5.07 32.67
C ASP A 420 22.17 5.92 32.78
N GLY A 421 22.01 6.65 33.89
CA GLY A 421 20.82 7.47 34.17
C GLY A 421 19.55 6.68 34.51
N VAL A 422 19.64 5.41 34.91
CA VAL A 422 18.46 4.57 35.21
C VAL A 422 17.57 5.14 36.32
N GLU A 423 18.14 5.94 37.23
CA GLU A 423 17.39 6.66 38.26
C GLU A 423 16.41 7.69 37.68
N VAL A 424 16.71 8.28 36.51
CA VAL A 424 15.81 9.21 35.80
C VAL A 424 14.52 8.49 35.39
N LEU A 425 14.61 7.22 35.02
CA LEU A 425 13.45 6.42 34.65
C LEU A 425 12.39 6.40 35.77
N SER A 426 12.85 6.35 37.03
CA SER A 426 11.97 6.31 38.21
C SER A 426 11.35 7.66 38.58
N THR A 427 11.84 8.76 37.99
CA THR A 427 11.30 10.11 38.24
C THR A 427 10.30 10.56 37.18
N LEU A 428 10.19 9.84 36.06
CA LEU A 428 9.27 10.18 34.97
C LEU A 428 7.80 10.07 35.40
N THR A 429 7.01 10.98 34.86
CA THR A 429 5.56 11.05 34.99
C THR A 429 4.93 11.24 33.61
N VAL A 430 3.62 11.05 33.48
CA VAL A 430 2.89 11.34 32.23
C VAL A 430 2.85 12.83 31.83
N SER A 431 3.38 13.72 32.69
CA SER A 431 3.56 15.14 32.35
C SER A 431 4.94 15.43 31.73
N ASP A 432 5.82 14.43 31.70
CA ASP A 432 7.17 14.53 31.14
C ASP A 432 7.18 14.23 29.64
N THR A 433 8.26 14.65 29.00
CA THR A 433 8.44 14.56 27.55
C THR A 433 9.77 13.89 27.25
N ILE A 434 9.77 13.03 26.23
CA ILE A 434 10.97 12.58 25.55
C ILE A 434 11.37 13.69 24.60
N GLU A 435 12.44 14.42 24.95
CA GLU A 435 12.89 15.59 24.20
C GLU A 435 13.57 15.15 22.90
N SER A 436 14.44 14.14 22.97
CA SER A 436 15.04 13.52 21.79
C SER A 436 15.62 12.15 22.10
N ILE A 437 15.78 11.33 21.06
CA ILE A 437 16.62 10.12 21.12
C ILE A 437 17.74 10.25 20.09
N THR A 438 18.99 10.13 20.52
CA THR A 438 20.18 10.20 19.66
C THR A 438 20.89 8.86 19.64
N ILE A 439 21.20 8.37 18.43
CA ILE A 439 21.93 7.11 18.25
C ILE A 439 23.41 7.41 18.02
N ILE A 440 24.27 6.66 18.70
CA ILE A 440 25.71 6.63 18.49
C ILE A 440 26.07 5.23 17.97
N GLU A 441 26.77 5.21 16.85
CA GLU A 441 27.28 4.00 16.18
C GLU A 441 28.80 3.95 16.38
N GLU A 442 29.31 2.84 16.95
CA GLU A 442 30.74 2.63 17.27
C GLU A 442 31.36 1.43 16.55
#